data_AF-A0A367Q370-F1
#
_entry.id   AF-A0A367Q370-F1
#
_cell.length_a   1.000
_cell.length_b   1.000
_cell.length_c   1.000
_cell.angle_alpha   90.00
_cell.angle_beta   90.00
_cell.angle_gamma   90.00
#
_symmetry.space_group_name_H-M   'P 1'
#
loop_
_entity.id
_entity.type
_entity.pdbx_description
1 polymer ?
#
loop_
_entity_poly.entity_id
_entity_poly.type
_entity_poly.pdbx_seq_one_letter_code
_entity_poly.pdbx_strand_id
1 'polypeptide(L)'
;MSNNNKLIEKLGLAAVSHDACNHIDAISLGLNQLVNGWHGNSLEEMKPLLIAILNTTDRVHQLVELQKIYTFQSCIQLETLNQINMLCLLQQTYLENLPLAKSRGLTLHYETSINYRHPRFGKNAL
;
A
#
# COMPACT_ATOMS: atom_id res chain seq x y z
N MET A 1 -16.47 16.68 17.42
CA MET A 1 -15.81 16.26 16.16
C MET A 1 -16.18 17.26 15.06
N SER A 2 -15.18 17.90 14.45
CA SER A 2 -15.35 18.98 13.46
C SER A 2 -15.95 18.47 12.14
N ASN A 3 -16.83 19.27 11.50
CA ASN A 3 -17.44 18.97 10.20
C ASN A 3 -16.43 18.61 9.10
N ASN A 4 -15.20 19.12 9.20
CA ASN A 4 -14.13 18.81 8.24
C ASN A 4 -13.70 17.34 8.31
N ASN A 5 -13.70 16.72 9.49
CA ASN A 5 -13.30 15.32 9.64
C ASN A 5 -14.30 14.37 8.97
N LYS A 6 -15.61 14.67 9.06
CA LYS A 6 -16.66 13.92 8.37
C LYS A 6 -16.60 14.04 6.85
N LEU A 7 -16.17 15.20 6.35
CA LEU A 7 -16.03 15.41 4.90
C LEU A 7 -14.83 14.62 4.36
N ILE A 8 -13.70 14.65 5.06
CA ILE A 8 -12.48 13.90 4.72
C ILE A 8 -12.75 12.40 4.72
N GLU A 9 -13.48 11.89 5.72
CA GLU A 9 -13.87 10.48 5.82
C GLU A 9 -14.77 10.04 4.65
N LYS A 10 -15.77 10.85 4.30
CA LYS A 10 -16.65 10.58 3.14
C LYS A 10 -15.91 10.59 1.82
N LEU A 11 -14.99 11.55 1.63
CA LEU A 11 -14.16 11.61 0.43
C LEU A 11 -13.20 10.42 0.35
N GLY A 12 -12.63 10.00 1.48
CA GLY A 12 -11.79 8.80 1.56
C GLY A 12 -12.56 7.52 1.20
N LEU A 13 -13.74 7.31 1.78
CA LEU A 13 -14.60 6.16 1.45
C LEU A 13 -15.05 6.15 -0.01
N ALA A 14 -15.40 7.31 -0.56
CA ALA A 14 -15.77 7.44 -1.97
C ALA A 14 -14.60 7.08 -2.90
N ALA A 15 -13.38 7.55 -2.57
CA ALA A 15 -12.18 7.23 -3.34
C ALA A 15 -11.84 5.72 -3.27
N VAL A 16 -11.87 5.13 -2.08
CA VAL A 16 -11.63 3.68 -1.90
C VAL A 16 -12.65 2.84 -2.66
N SER A 17 -13.93 3.22 -2.61
CA SER A 17 -15.00 2.52 -3.33
C SER A 17 -14.83 2.65 -4.85
N HIS A 18 -14.49 3.84 -5.35
CA HIS A 18 -14.24 4.07 -6.77
C HIS A 18 -13.07 3.22 -7.28
N ASP A 19 -11.98 3.17 -6.51
CA ASP A 19 -10.79 2.40 -6.89
C ASP A 19 -11.08 0.88 -6.86
N ALA A 20 -11.87 0.40 -5.89
CA ALA A 20 -12.31 -0.98 -5.85
C ALA A 20 -13.18 -1.35 -7.07
N CYS A 21 -14.13 -0.48 -7.45
CA CYS A 21 -14.94 -0.67 -8.65
C CYS A 21 -14.08 -0.78 -9.92
N ASN A 22 -13.11 0.12 -10.10
CA ASN A 22 -12.21 0.08 -11.26
C ASN A 22 -11.43 -1.25 -11.35
N HIS A 23 -10.97 -1.76 -10.22
CA HIS A 23 -10.26 -3.04 -10.18
C HIS A 23 -11.19 -4.23 -10.44
N ILE A 24 -12.44 -4.20 -9.96
CA ILE A 24 -13.46 -5.21 -10.27
C ILE A 24 -13.78 -5.21 -11.77
N ASP A 25 -13.93 -4.03 -12.39
CA ASP A 25 -14.17 -3.90 -13.82
C ASP A 25 -13.00 -4.47 -14.64
N ALA A 26 -11.76 -4.22 -14.21
CA ALA A 26 -10.57 -4.79 -14.84
C ALA A 26 -10.52 -6.33 -14.73
N ILE A 27 -10.90 -6.90 -13.58
CA ILE A 27 -11.02 -8.35 -13.40
C ILE A 27 -12.10 -8.91 -14.33
N SER A 28 -13.28 -8.27 -14.36
CA SER A 28 -14.39 -8.68 -15.22
C SER A 28 -13.99 -8.69 -16.69
N LEU A 29 -13.28 -7.64 -17.15
CA LEU A 29 -12.77 -7.57 -18.50
C LEU A 29 -11.80 -8.71 -18.81
N GLY A 30 -10.81 -8.97 -17.94
CA GLY A 30 -9.85 -10.05 -18.12
C GLY A 30 -10.50 -11.44 -18.16
N LEU A 31 -11.47 -11.70 -17.28
CA LEU A 31 -12.23 -12.95 -17.29
C LEU A 31 -13.08 -13.09 -18.55
N ASN A 32 -13.73 -12.01 -19.00
CA ASN A 32 -14.50 -12.03 -20.24
C ASN A 32 -13.60 -12.31 -21.46
N GLN A 33 -12.37 -11.81 -21.48
CA GLN A 33 -11.41 -12.13 -22.54
C GLN A 33 -11.04 -13.62 -22.58
N LEU A 34 -10.96 -14.28 -21.42
CA LEU A 34 -10.74 -15.73 -21.33
C LEU A 34 -11.98 -16.51 -21.79
N VAL A 35 -13.16 -16.16 -21.27
CA VAL A 35 -14.42 -16.86 -21.59
C VAL A 35 -14.76 -16.74 -23.08
N ASN A 36 -14.52 -15.59 -23.68
CA ASN A 36 -14.77 -15.34 -25.11
C ASN A 36 -13.68 -15.94 -26.02
N GLY A 37 -12.65 -16.59 -25.45
CA GLY A 37 -11.57 -17.21 -26.21
C GLY A 37 -10.65 -16.22 -26.93
N TRP A 38 -10.66 -14.94 -26.55
CA TRP A 38 -9.75 -13.93 -27.10
C TRP A 38 -8.31 -14.16 -26.64
N HIS A 39 -8.17 -14.70 -25.44
CA HIS A 39 -6.93 -15.24 -24.88
C HIS A 39 -7.24 -16.63 -24.30
N GLY A 40 -6.39 -17.62 -24.52
CA GLY A 40 -6.73 -18.98 -24.09
C GLY A 40 -6.24 -20.13 -24.94
N ASN A 41 -5.54 -19.87 -26.05
CA ASN A 41 -5.12 -20.94 -26.95
C ASN A 41 -3.91 -21.72 -26.40
N SER A 42 -3.16 -21.10 -25.50
CA SER A 42 -2.07 -21.74 -24.78
C SER A 42 -1.99 -21.28 -23.32
N LEU A 43 -1.35 -22.10 -22.48
CA LEU A 43 -1.06 -21.74 -21.10
C LEU A 43 -0.16 -20.49 -21.02
N GLU A 44 0.72 -20.30 -22.00
CA GLU A 44 1.64 -19.17 -22.08
C GLU A 44 0.89 -17.84 -22.31
N GLU A 45 -0.20 -17.87 -23.08
CA GLU A 45 -1.09 -16.71 -23.27
C GLU A 45 -1.95 -16.42 -22.03
N MET A 46 -2.43 -17.47 -21.36
CA MET A 46 -3.31 -17.32 -20.19
C MET A 46 -2.56 -16.86 -18.94
N LYS A 47 -1.32 -17.32 -18.75
CA LYS A 47 -0.52 -17.05 -17.55
C LYS A 47 -0.39 -15.56 -17.18
N PRO A 48 0.01 -14.64 -18.06
CA PRO A 48 0.12 -13.23 -17.70
C PRO A 48 -1.22 -12.60 -17.32
N LEU A 49 -2.30 -13.01 -18.00
CA LEU A 49 -3.64 -12.52 -17.72
C LEU A 49 -4.15 -13.02 -16.35
N LEU A 50 -3.93 -14.29 -16.04
CA LEU A 50 -4.28 -14.87 -14.74
C LEU A 50 -3.48 -14.23 -13.59
N ILE A 51 -2.19 -13.95 -13.79
CA ILE A 51 -1.36 -13.23 -12.82
C ILE A 51 -1.88 -11.79 -12.63
N ALA A 52 -2.28 -11.12 -13.70
CA ALA A 52 -2.87 -9.78 -13.61
C ALA A 52 -4.19 -9.79 -12.84
N ILE A 53 -5.06 -10.78 -13.09
CA ILE A 53 -6.32 -10.97 -12.35
C ILE A 53 -6.04 -11.23 -10.86
N LEU A 54 -5.09 -12.10 -10.54
CA LEU A 54 -4.71 -12.40 -9.15
C LEU A 54 -4.23 -11.13 -8.42
N ASN A 55 -3.26 -10.41 -9.00
CA ASN A 55 -2.74 -9.17 -8.42
C ASN A 55 -3.85 -8.11 -8.24
N THR A 56 -4.78 -8.03 -9.19
CA THR A 56 -5.89 -7.08 -9.13
C THR A 56 -6.89 -7.49 -8.05
N THR A 57 -7.10 -8.79 -7.85
CA THR A 57 -7.97 -9.33 -6.80
C THR A 57 -7.39 -9.05 -5.41
N ASP A 58 -6.09 -9.26 -5.23
CA ASP A 58 -5.39 -8.91 -3.98
C ASP A 58 -5.51 -7.42 -3.67
N ARG A 59 -5.43 -6.57 -4.71
CA ARG A 59 -5.62 -5.12 -4.60
C ARG A 59 -7.04 -4.76 -4.15
N VAL A 60 -8.07 -5.40 -4.70
CA VAL A 60 -9.47 -5.23 -4.25
C VAL A 60 -9.61 -5.65 -2.80
N HIS A 61 -9.03 -6.78 -2.40
CA HIS A 61 -9.09 -7.24 -1.02
C HIS A 61 -8.49 -6.22 -0.05
N GLN A 62 -7.30 -5.68 -0.36
CA GLN A 62 -6.68 -4.61 0.43
C GLN A 62 -7.55 -3.36 0.54
N LEU A 63 -8.20 -2.94 -0.56
CA LEU A 63 -9.09 -1.77 -0.56
C LEU A 63 -10.35 -2.00 0.30
N VAL A 64 -10.91 -3.21 0.26
CA VAL A 64 -12.05 -3.59 1.11
C VAL A 64 -11.64 -3.63 2.59
N GLU A 65 -10.45 -4.14 2.91
CA GLU A 65 -9.93 -4.09 4.29
C GLU A 65 -9.68 -2.66 4.76
N LEU A 66 -9.14 -1.79 3.91
CA LEU A 66 -9.02 -0.36 4.21
C LEU A 66 -10.40 0.29 4.44
N GLN A 67 -11.40 -0.04 3.63
CA GLN A 67 -12.77 0.43 3.83
C GLN A 67 -13.33 -0.02 5.18
N LYS A 68 -13.09 -1.26 5.59
CA LYS A 68 -13.45 -1.75 6.94
C LYS A 68 -12.73 -0.94 8.01
N ILE A 69 -11.43 -0.70 7.88
CA ILE A 69 -10.66 0.12 8.82
C ILE A 69 -11.21 1.54 8.91
N TYR A 70 -11.53 2.21 7.80
CA TYR A 70 -12.12 3.55 7.82
C TYR A 70 -13.50 3.57 8.49
N THR A 71 -14.31 2.53 8.28
CA THR A 71 -15.64 2.40 8.89
C THR A 71 -15.53 2.09 10.40
N PHE A 72 -14.56 1.25 10.78
CA PHE A 72 -14.26 0.86 12.16
C PHE A 72 -13.34 1.84 12.91
N GLN A 73 -12.73 2.83 12.24
CA GLN A 73 -11.89 3.87 12.85
C GLN A 73 -12.65 4.79 13.80
N SER A 74 -13.98 4.72 13.79
CA SER A 74 -14.82 5.27 14.85
C SER A 74 -14.70 4.53 16.20
N CYS A 75 -14.03 3.36 16.24
CA CYS A 75 -13.90 2.49 17.41
C CYS A 75 -12.49 1.91 17.67
N ILE A 76 -11.42 2.35 16.99
CA ILE A 76 -10.09 1.75 17.22
C ILE A 76 -9.52 2.16 18.58
N GLN A 77 -9.55 1.21 19.53
CA GLN A 77 -8.66 1.17 20.69
C GLN A 77 -7.21 1.12 20.18
N LEU A 78 -6.36 2.03 20.68
CA LEU A 78 -4.91 1.94 20.51
C LEU A 78 -4.44 0.57 21.05
N GLU A 79 -4.10 -0.36 20.17
CA GLU A 79 -3.37 -1.55 20.59
C GLU A 79 -1.97 -1.16 21.08
N THR A 80 -1.59 -1.77 22.19
CA THR A 80 -0.32 -1.61 22.89
C THR A 80 0.85 -2.02 22.00
N LEU A 81 1.52 -1.02 21.45
CA LEU A 81 2.72 -1.15 20.63
C LEU A 81 3.94 -1.30 21.55
N ASN A 82 4.43 -2.54 21.72
CA ASN A 82 5.48 -2.82 22.70
C ASN A 82 6.89 -2.41 22.24
N GLN A 83 7.20 -2.42 20.93
CA GLN A 83 8.46 -1.92 20.35
C GLN A 83 8.37 -1.86 18.81
N ILE A 84 8.76 -0.74 18.19
CA ILE A 84 8.85 -0.58 16.73
C ILE A 84 10.31 -0.45 16.33
N ASN A 85 10.78 -1.31 15.44
CA ASN A 85 12.03 -1.08 14.73
C ASN A 85 11.77 -0.14 13.53
N MET A 86 11.96 1.16 13.76
CA MET A 86 11.73 2.20 12.75
C MET A 86 12.58 2.01 11.49
N LEU A 87 13.77 1.42 11.60
CA LEU A 87 14.65 1.16 10.46
C LEU A 87 14.03 0.11 9.53
N CYS A 88 13.58 -1.02 10.09
CA CYS A 88 12.91 -2.07 9.32
C CYS A 88 11.60 -1.57 8.70
N LEU A 89 10.82 -0.78 9.45
CA LEU A 89 9.57 -0.20 8.95
C LEU A 89 9.83 0.71 7.75
N LEU A 90 10.75 1.67 7.88
CA LEU A 90 11.07 2.62 6.80
C LEU A 90 11.67 1.91 5.58
N GLN A 91 12.52 0.91 5.78
CA GLN A 91 13.08 0.11 4.70
C GLN A 91 12.00 -0.68 3.95
N GLN A 92 11.07 -1.30 4.68
CA GLN A 92 9.96 -2.04 4.09
C GLN A 92 9.05 -1.09 3.30
N THR A 93 8.66 0.03 3.88
CA THR A 93 7.83 1.04 3.21
C THR A 93 8.51 1.59 1.94
N TYR A 94 9.83 1.78 1.97
CA TYR A 94 10.59 2.21 0.79
C TYR A 94 10.48 1.19 -0.36
N LEU A 95 10.71 -0.08 -0.08
CA LEU A 95 10.66 -1.14 -1.09
C LEU A 95 9.25 -1.32 -1.68
N GLU A 96 8.22 -1.26 -0.84
CA GLU A 96 6.82 -1.38 -1.25
C GLU A 96 6.38 -0.23 -2.17
N ASN A 97 6.86 0.99 -1.93
CA ASN A 97 6.44 2.17 -2.69
C ASN A 97 7.35 2.49 -3.89
N LEU A 98 8.53 1.88 -3.99
CA LEU A 98 9.47 2.12 -5.09
C LEU A 98 8.86 1.86 -6.49
N PRO A 99 8.08 0.78 -6.74
CA PRO A 99 7.46 0.56 -8.04
C PRO A 99 6.43 1.65 -8.40
N LEU A 100 5.66 2.11 -7.42
CA LEU A 100 4.66 3.17 -7.59
C LEU A 100 5.31 4.53 -7.84
N ALA A 101 6.42 4.82 -7.16
CA ALA A 101 7.21 6.02 -7.42
C ALA A 101 7.76 6.01 -8.85
N LYS A 102 8.36 4.88 -9.28
CA LYS A 102 8.88 4.72 -10.64
C LYS A 102 7.80 4.87 -11.71
N SER A 103 6.62 4.28 -11.52
CA SER A 103 5.52 4.39 -12.50
C SER A 103 4.97 5.80 -12.64
N ARG A 104 5.21 6.67 -11.65
CA ARG A 104 4.83 8.09 -11.66
C ARG A 104 5.99 9.03 -11.99
N GLY A 105 7.17 8.50 -12.35
CA GLY A 105 8.35 9.31 -12.63
C GLY A 105 8.93 10.02 -11.40
N LEU A 106 8.63 9.52 -10.20
CA LEU A 106 9.08 10.07 -8.92
C LEU A 106 10.32 9.31 -8.42
N THR A 107 11.25 10.05 -7.80
CA THR A 107 12.40 9.47 -7.09
C THR A 107 12.09 9.36 -5.61
N LEU A 108 12.12 8.14 -5.09
CA LEU A 108 11.98 7.87 -3.66
C LEU A 108 13.37 7.87 -3.03
N HIS A 109 13.57 8.66 -1.97
CA HIS A 109 14.83 8.72 -1.23
C HIS A 109 14.70 8.02 0.13
N TYR A 110 15.70 7.24 0.51
CA TYR A 110 15.81 6.61 1.82
C TYR A 110 17.18 6.92 2.41
N GLU A 111 17.19 7.67 3.51
CA GLU A 111 18.40 8.04 4.23
C GLU A 111 18.24 7.73 5.72
N THR A 112 19.27 7.13 6.32
CA THR A 112 19.35 6.90 7.76
C THR A 112 20.67 7.44 8.28
N SER A 113 20.62 8.32 9.27
CA SER A 113 21.81 8.85 9.93
C SER A 113 21.91 8.28 11.34
N ILE A 114 23.07 7.72 11.70
CA ILE A 114 23.44 7.47 13.10
C ILE A 114 24.45 8.54 13.48
N ASN A 115 24.07 9.48 14.34
CA ASN A 115 24.99 10.49 14.85
C ASN A 115 25.99 9.83 15.80
N TYR A 116 27.18 9.54 15.30
CA TYR A 116 28.29 9.05 16.14
C TYR A 116 28.82 10.21 17.00
N ARG A 117 28.44 10.25 18.28
CA ARG A 117 29.16 11.10 19.25
C ARG A 117 30.53 10.47 19.46
N HIS A 118 31.54 10.97 18.76
CA HIS A 118 32.93 10.64 19.05
C HIS A 118 33.21 11.03 20.51
N PRO A 119 33.63 10.11 21.41
CA PRO A 119 34.08 10.50 22.73
C PRO A 119 35.27 11.43 22.55
N ARG A 120 35.14 12.69 22.97
CA ARG A 120 36.27 13.63 22.96
C ARG A 120 37.34 13.08 23.89
N PHE A 121 38.42 12.55 23.32
CA PHE A 121 39.68 12.43 24.05
C PHE A 121 40.20 13.85 24.30
N GLY A 122 40.07 14.31 25.55
CA GLY A 122 40.56 15.64 25.91
C GLY A 122 40.22 16.05 27.33
N LYS A 123 41.10 15.65 28.26
CA LYS A 123 41.56 16.42 29.43
C LYS A 123 40.52 16.85 30.49
N ASN A 124 40.65 16.21 31.65
CA ASN A 124 40.54 16.73 33.03
C ASN A 124 39.61 15.87 33.89
N ALA A 125 40.20 14.90 34.59
CA ALA A 125 39.67 14.43 35.86
C ALA A 125 40.79 14.63 36.89
N LEU A 126 40.54 15.58 37.78
CA LEU A 126 41.21 15.73 39.08
C LEU A 126 41.05 14.45 39.90
#